data_AF-A0A349P0G5-F1
#
_entry.id   AF-A0A349P0G5-F1
#
_cell.length_a   1.000
_cell.length_b   1.000
_cell.length_c   1.000
_cell.angle_alpha   90.00
_cell.angle_beta   90.00
_cell.angle_gamma   90.00
#
_symmetry.space_group_name_H-M   'P 1'
#
loop_
_entity.id
_entity.type
_entity.pdbx_description
1 polymer ?
#
loop_
_entity_poly.entity_id
_entity_poly.type
_entity_poly.pdbx_seq_one_letter_code
_entity_poly.pdbx_strand_id
1 'polypeptide(L)'
;MFQNPFFLSLVTAIGFGGWPLVARAIGIPPFGIAVILSIGTVAAVTAVGPLMFTWDTVSRKMVYIGLIAGAINGVSFLAYSRLVSSTEWDISTYVPIATALMLIIPVIGGPLFLNETLTMNKVVGTISILIGVYLIR
;
A
#
# COMPACT_ATOMS: atom_id res chain seq x y z
N MET A 1 6.08 19.40 -10.15
CA MET A 1 6.11 18.83 -8.79
C MET A 1 5.41 17.46 -8.74
N PHE A 2 4.19 17.32 -9.29
CA PHE A 2 3.42 16.07 -9.34
C PHE A 2 3.99 14.90 -10.18
N GLN A 3 5.11 15.09 -10.85
CA GLN A 3 5.79 14.03 -11.64
C GLN A 3 7.11 13.58 -11.02
N ASN A 4 7.55 14.20 -9.91
CA ASN A 4 8.78 13.80 -9.24
C ASN A 4 8.51 12.53 -8.40
N PRO A 5 9.18 11.39 -8.68
CA PRO A 5 8.91 10.13 -8.01
C PRO A 5 9.17 10.20 -6.49
N PHE A 6 10.19 10.94 -6.04
CA PHE A 6 10.47 11.11 -4.62
C PHE A 6 9.38 11.89 -3.89
N PHE A 7 8.86 12.94 -4.52
CA PHE A 7 7.74 13.70 -3.97
C PHE A 7 6.48 12.82 -3.85
N LEU A 8 6.17 12.04 -4.89
CA LEU A 8 5.04 11.09 -4.86
C LEU A 8 5.23 10.03 -3.77
N SER A 9 6.43 9.46 -3.65
CA SER A 9 6.75 8.51 -2.56
C SER A 9 6.57 9.13 -1.18
N LEU A 10 6.94 10.40 -0.98
CA LEU A 10 6.75 11.09 0.29
C LEU A 10 5.26 11.26 0.62
N VAL A 11 4.45 11.70 -0.34
CA VAL A 11 3.00 11.84 -0.17
C VAL A 11 2.37 10.48 0.15
N THR A 12 2.77 9.43 -0.56
CA THR A 12 2.34 8.05 -0.27
C THR A 12 2.73 7.63 1.15
N ALA A 13 3.96 7.89 1.58
CA ALA A 13 4.43 7.52 2.92
C ALA A 13 3.62 8.21 4.02
N ILE A 14 3.32 9.51 3.86
CA ILE A 14 2.48 10.26 4.82
C ILE A 14 1.06 9.69 4.83
N GLY A 15 0.45 9.49 3.67
CA GLY A 15 -0.92 8.98 3.57
C GLY A 15 -1.06 7.56 4.14
N PHE A 16 -0.26 6.62 3.64
CA PHE A 16 -0.33 5.20 4.02
C PHE A 16 0.25 4.90 5.40
N GLY A 17 1.20 5.70 5.88
CA GLY A 17 1.72 5.62 7.24
C GLY A 17 0.83 6.30 8.29
N GLY A 18 0.10 7.35 7.90
CA GLY A 18 -0.71 8.15 8.82
C GLY A 18 -2.09 7.57 9.12
N TRP A 19 -2.82 7.08 8.10
CA TRP A 19 -4.19 6.61 8.32
C TRP A 19 -4.31 5.47 9.35
N PRO A 20 -3.37 4.50 9.47
CA PRO A 20 -3.48 3.44 10.48
C PRO A 20 -3.52 3.98 11.90
N LEU A 21 -2.77 5.07 12.16
CA LEU A 21 -2.73 5.74 13.46
C LEU A 21 -4.09 6.37 13.78
N VAL A 22 -4.70 7.04 12.80
CA VAL A 22 -6.04 7.64 12.94
C VAL A 22 -7.09 6.57 13.19
N ALA A 23 -7.07 5.49 12.39
CA ALA A 23 -8.03 4.39 12.53
C ALA A 23 -7.92 3.69 13.89
N ARG A 24 -6.69 3.46 14.37
CA ARG A 24 -6.43 2.90 15.71
C ARG A 24 -6.89 3.83 16.82
N ALA A 25 -6.59 5.13 16.73
CA ALA A 25 -6.91 6.10 17.77
C ALA A 25 -8.43 6.21 18.04
N ILE A 26 -9.24 6.01 17.00
CA ILE A 26 -10.71 6.07 17.09
C ILE A 26 -11.33 4.69 17.38
N GLY A 27 -10.54 3.61 17.42
CA GLY A 27 -11.02 2.27 17.76
C GLY A 27 -11.95 1.66 16.71
N ILE A 28 -11.73 1.97 15.42
CA ILE A 28 -12.58 1.43 14.34
C ILE A 28 -12.37 -0.10 14.24
N PRO A 29 -13.43 -0.93 14.23
CA PRO A 29 -13.30 -2.37 14.09
C PRO A 29 -12.73 -2.74 12.71
N PRO A 30 -12.07 -3.90 12.54
CA PRO A 30 -11.33 -4.21 11.32
C PRO A 30 -12.17 -4.18 10.04
N PHE A 31 -13.40 -4.70 10.09
CA PHE A 31 -14.32 -4.60 8.95
C PHE A 31 -14.75 -3.16 8.68
N GLY A 32 -14.94 -2.35 9.73
CA GLY A 32 -15.23 -0.93 9.63
C GLY A 32 -14.08 -0.14 8.98
N ILE A 33 -12.82 -0.45 9.33
CA ILE A 33 -11.63 0.14 8.68
C ILE A 33 -11.67 -0.16 7.18
N ALA A 34 -11.87 -1.43 6.82
CA ALA A 34 -11.89 -1.85 5.43
C ALA A 34 -12.98 -1.14 4.62
N VAL A 35 -14.19 -1.03 5.15
CA VAL A 35 -15.33 -0.41 4.45
C VAL A 35 -15.21 1.12 4.40
N ILE A 36 -15.01 1.77 5.55
CA ILE A 36 -15.01 3.24 5.67
C ILE A 36 -13.87 3.84 4.84
N LEU A 37 -12.67 3.26 4.91
CA LEU A 37 -11.54 3.74 4.11
C LEU A 37 -11.71 3.47 2.62
N SER A 38 -12.33 2.35 2.23
CA SER A 38 -12.63 2.10 0.82
C SER A 38 -13.59 3.15 0.26
N ILE A 39 -14.64 3.51 1.02
CA ILE A 39 -15.58 4.58 0.64
C ILE A 39 -14.85 5.92 0.53
N GLY A 40 -14.06 6.29 1.55
CA GLY A 40 -13.27 7.52 1.55
C GLY A 40 -12.29 7.59 0.38
N THR A 41 -11.66 6.46 0.04
CA THR A 41 -10.73 6.34 -1.10
C THR A 41 -11.46 6.54 -2.42
N VAL A 42 -12.61 5.88 -2.63
CA VAL A 42 -13.42 6.06 -3.85
C VAL A 42 -13.88 7.51 -3.98
N ALA A 43 -14.33 8.14 -2.89
CA ALA A 43 -14.74 9.53 -2.90
C ALA A 43 -13.57 10.46 -3.28
N ALA A 44 -12.41 10.31 -2.64
CA ALA A 44 -11.21 11.12 -2.93
C ALA A 44 -10.71 10.93 -4.37
N VAL A 45 -10.64 9.69 -4.86
CA VAL A 45 -10.21 9.35 -6.22
C VAL A 45 -11.21 9.88 -7.25
N THR A 46 -12.51 9.81 -6.98
CA THR A 46 -13.54 10.34 -7.91
C THR A 46 -13.51 11.85 -7.97
N ALA A 47 -13.27 12.53 -6.84
CA ALA A 47 -13.22 13.98 -6.76
C ALA A 47 -11.97 14.58 -7.44
N VAL A 48 -10.81 13.94 -7.25
CA VAL A 48 -9.51 14.49 -7.71
C VAL A 48 -8.99 13.81 -8.98
N GLY A 49 -9.32 12.53 -9.19
CA GLY A 49 -8.82 11.71 -10.30
C GLY A 49 -9.03 12.31 -11.68
N PRO A 50 -10.23 12.84 -12.03
CA PRO A 50 -10.45 13.47 -13.33
C PRO A 50 -9.59 14.72 -13.59
N LEU A 51 -9.07 15.37 -12.55
CA LEU A 51 -8.16 16.50 -12.67
C LEU A 51 -6.71 16.05 -12.96
N MET A 52 -6.39 14.79 -12.67
CA MET A 52 -5.03 14.24 -12.73
C MET A 52 -4.83 13.21 -13.83
N PHE A 53 -5.89 12.52 -14.27
CA PHE A 53 -5.80 11.37 -15.16
C PHE A 53 -6.95 11.35 -16.19
N THR A 54 -6.68 10.81 -17.38
CA THR A 54 -7.67 10.60 -18.43
C THR A 54 -8.04 9.12 -18.58
N TRP A 55 -9.24 8.85 -19.11
CA TRP A 55 -9.76 7.49 -19.31
C TRP A 55 -9.62 7.00 -20.76
N ASP A 56 -9.06 7.82 -21.64
CA ASP A 56 -9.07 7.60 -23.09
C ASP A 56 -8.33 6.32 -23.52
N THR A 57 -7.41 5.83 -22.67
CA THR A 57 -6.60 4.64 -22.93
C THR A 57 -7.10 3.38 -22.21
N VAL A 58 -8.22 3.45 -21.48
CA VAL A 58 -8.70 2.33 -20.65
C VAL A 58 -9.43 1.30 -21.50
N SER A 59 -8.89 0.09 -21.56
CA SER A 59 -9.50 -1.05 -22.26
C SER A 59 -10.29 -1.98 -21.33
N ARG A 60 -11.23 -2.77 -21.87
CA ARG A 60 -11.96 -3.80 -21.10
C ARG A 60 -11.03 -4.77 -20.40
N LYS A 61 -9.94 -5.18 -21.05
CA LYS A 61 -8.92 -6.06 -20.47
C LYS A 61 -8.28 -5.42 -19.23
N MET A 62 -7.96 -4.13 -19.29
CA MET A 62 -7.41 -3.39 -18.14
C MET A 62 -8.39 -3.34 -16.98
N VAL A 63 -9.69 -3.15 -17.26
CA VAL A 63 -10.73 -3.19 -16.22
C VAL A 63 -10.78 -4.55 -15.54
N TYR A 64 -10.85 -5.66 -16.29
CA TYR A 64 -10.91 -6.99 -15.69
C TYR A 64 -9.66 -7.34 -14.86
N ILE A 65 -8.47 -7.05 -15.38
CA ILE A 65 -7.22 -7.28 -14.64
C ILE A 65 -7.16 -6.37 -13.40
N GLY A 66 -7.60 -5.12 -13.52
CA GLY A 66 -7.70 -4.18 -12.42
C GLY A 66 -8.66 -4.66 -11.32
N LEU A 67 -9.79 -5.26 -11.68
CA LEU A 67 -10.73 -5.86 -10.72
C LEU A 67 -10.12 -7.05 -9.99
N ILE A 68 -9.36 -7.90 -10.68
CA ILE A 68 -8.63 -9.02 -10.04
C ILE A 68 -7.58 -8.47 -9.06
N ALA A 69 -6.81 -7.47 -9.46
CA ALA A 69 -5.86 -6.79 -8.57
C ALA A 69 -6.57 -6.15 -7.36
N GLY A 70 -7.74 -5.56 -7.58
CA GLY A 70 -8.60 -5.01 -6.52
C GLY A 70 -9.08 -6.07 -5.53
N ALA A 71 -9.44 -7.27 -6.01
CA ALA A 71 -9.82 -8.38 -5.15
C ALA A 71 -8.64 -8.87 -4.28
N ILE A 72 -7.45 -9.00 -4.86
CA ILE A 72 -6.21 -9.31 -4.13
C ILE A 72 -5.96 -8.25 -3.05
N ASN A 73 -6.04 -6.97 -3.41
CA ASN A 73 -5.91 -5.87 -2.47
C ASN A 73 -6.97 -5.95 -1.35
N GLY A 74 -8.22 -6.26 -1.66
CA GLY A 74 -9.29 -6.38 -0.66
C GLY A 74 -8.99 -7.44 0.39
N VAL A 75 -8.50 -8.61 -0.01
CA VAL A 75 -8.08 -9.67 0.93
C VAL A 75 -6.91 -9.22 1.80
N SER A 76 -5.88 -8.64 1.20
CA SER A 76 -4.73 -8.09 1.94
C SER A 76 -5.14 -6.96 2.88
N PHE A 77 -6.11 -6.15 2.48
CA PHE A 77 -6.60 -5.02 3.26
C PHE A 77 -7.39 -5.45 4.48
N LEU A 78 -8.13 -6.56 4.41
CA LEU A 78 -8.77 -7.15 5.59
C LEU A 78 -7.75 -7.67 6.61
N ALA A 79 -6.72 -8.38 6.14
CA ALA A 79 -5.62 -8.85 7.00
C ALA A 79 -4.89 -7.66 7.65
N TYR A 80 -4.57 -6.63 6.86
CA TYR A 80 -3.93 -5.42 7.36
C TYR A 80 -4.83 -4.65 8.34
N SER A 81 -6.13 -4.54 8.06
CA SER A 81 -7.10 -3.89 8.97
C SER A 81 -7.16 -4.58 10.33
N ARG A 82 -7.01 -5.91 10.39
CA ARG A 82 -6.93 -6.65 11.66
C ARG A 82 -5.67 -6.29 12.45
N LEU A 83 -4.52 -6.13 11.78
CA LEU A 83 -3.29 -5.65 12.43
C LEU A 83 -3.50 -4.23 12.97
N VAL A 84 -4.05 -3.35 12.14
CA VAL A 84 -4.30 -1.95 12.50
C VAL A 84 -5.29 -1.84 13.65
N SER A 85 -6.33 -2.66 13.75
CA SER A 85 -7.34 -2.53 14.80
C SER A 85 -6.99 -3.26 16.11
N SER A 86 -5.95 -4.10 16.13
CA SER A 86 -5.69 -5.00 17.27
C SER A 86 -5.06 -4.32 18.47
N THR A 87 -5.81 -4.10 19.56
CA THR A 87 -5.27 -3.55 20.82
C THR A 87 -4.27 -4.46 21.54
N GLU A 88 -4.21 -5.74 21.15
CA GLU A 88 -3.25 -6.71 21.70
C GLU A 88 -1.85 -6.58 21.11
N TRP A 89 -1.71 -5.86 20.00
CA TRP A 89 -0.47 -5.74 19.26
C TRP A 89 -0.03 -4.29 19.12
N ASP A 90 1.26 -4.06 19.34
CA ASP A 90 1.88 -2.76 19.14
C ASP A 90 1.82 -2.37 17.67
N ILE A 91 1.08 -1.30 17.39
CA ILE A 91 0.96 -0.77 16.04
C ILE A 91 2.33 -0.33 15.51
N SER A 92 3.22 0.17 16.38
CA SER A 92 4.61 0.53 16.05
C SER A 92 5.50 -0.65 15.70
N THR A 93 5.03 -1.90 15.88
CA THR A 93 5.77 -3.11 15.53
C THR A 93 5.18 -3.72 14.26
N TYR A 94 3.90 -4.12 14.30
CA TYR A 94 3.35 -4.97 13.25
C TYR A 94 2.93 -4.21 11.99
N VAL A 95 2.54 -2.93 12.08
CA VAL A 95 2.27 -2.12 10.89
C VAL A 95 3.56 -1.85 10.11
N PRO A 96 4.65 -1.36 10.72
CA PRO A 96 5.93 -1.21 10.03
C PRO A 96 6.45 -2.52 9.43
N ILE A 97 6.34 -3.65 10.14
CA ILE A 97 6.72 -4.96 9.59
C ILE A 97 5.91 -5.29 8.34
N ALA A 98 4.58 -5.16 8.38
CA ALA A 98 3.73 -5.44 7.23
C ALA A 98 4.07 -4.53 6.04
N THR A 99 4.23 -3.22 6.27
CA THR A 99 4.61 -2.27 5.22
C THR A 99 5.98 -2.57 4.64
N ALA A 100 6.97 -2.91 5.48
CA ALA A 100 8.32 -3.25 5.05
C ALA A 100 8.33 -4.51 4.18
N LEU A 101 7.62 -5.57 4.57
CA LEU A 101 7.50 -6.79 3.79
C LEU A 101 6.80 -6.54 2.44
N MET A 102 5.82 -5.64 2.38
CA MET A 102 5.17 -5.25 1.13
C MET A 102 6.14 -4.63 0.11
N LEU A 103 7.22 -3.96 0.56
CA LEU A 103 8.23 -3.36 -0.35
C LEU A 103 9.07 -4.40 -1.10
N ILE A 104 9.22 -5.61 -0.54
CA ILE A 104 10.02 -6.68 -1.15
C ILE A 104 9.36 -7.19 -2.44
N ILE A 105 8.02 -7.28 -2.43
CA ILE A 105 7.23 -7.83 -3.54
C ILE A 105 7.47 -7.07 -4.86
N PRO A 106 7.37 -5.73 -4.95
CA PRO A 106 7.64 -5.02 -6.20
C PRO A 106 9.12 -5.06 -6.59
N VAL A 107 10.06 -5.13 -5.63
CA VAL A 107 11.50 -5.24 -5.95
C VAL A 107 11.81 -6.55 -6.69
N ILE A 108 11.11 -7.63 -6.35
CA ILE A 108 11.25 -8.94 -7.01
C ILE A 108 10.33 -9.02 -8.24
N GLY A 109 9.08 -8.56 -8.12
CA GLY A 109 8.05 -8.67 -9.14
C GLY A 109 8.34 -7.81 -10.38
N GLY A 110 8.90 -6.62 -10.22
CA GLY A 110 9.28 -5.77 -11.35
C GLY A 110 10.22 -6.49 -12.33
N PRO A 111 11.36 -7.03 -11.87
CA PRO A 111 12.23 -7.84 -12.71
C PRO A 111 11.58 -9.08 -13.30
N LEU A 112 10.77 -9.82 -12.52
CA LEU A 112 10.15 -11.07 -12.98
C LEU A 112 9.06 -10.87 -14.03
N PHE A 113 8.24 -9.83 -13.89
CA PHE A 113 7.03 -9.66 -14.71
C PHE A 113 7.10 -8.48 -15.69
N LEU A 114 7.96 -7.49 -15.42
CA LEU A 114 8.04 -6.23 -16.18
C LEU A 114 9.38 -6.03 -16.91
N ASN A 115 10.27 -7.04 -16.91
CA ASN A 115 11.60 -6.98 -17.53
C ASN A 115 12.49 -5.85 -16.98
N GLU A 116 12.29 -5.43 -15.73
CA GLU A 116 13.19 -4.48 -15.09
C GLU A 116 14.53 -5.10 -14.72
N THR A 117 15.60 -4.30 -14.68
CA THR A 117 16.88 -4.75 -14.14
C THR A 117 16.82 -4.87 -12.61
N LEU A 118 17.17 -6.04 -12.10
CA LEU A 118 17.46 -6.26 -10.68
C LEU A 118 18.91 -5.82 -10.41
N THR A 119 19.08 -4.58 -9.94
CA THR A 119 20.41 -4.04 -9.63
C THR A 119 20.90 -4.52 -8.27
N MET A 120 22.22 -4.49 -8.04
CA MET A 120 22.80 -4.82 -6.73
C MET A 120 22.25 -3.91 -5.62
N ASN A 121 21.97 -2.65 -5.92
CA ASN A 121 21.36 -1.71 -4.97
C ASN A 121 19.96 -2.16 -4.54
N LYS A 122 19.13 -2.69 -5.46
CA LYS A 122 17.82 -3.28 -5.14
C LYS A 122 17.98 -4.50 -4.22
N VAL A 123 18.98 -5.34 -4.45
CA VAL A 123 19.27 -6.52 -3.60
C VAL A 123 19.70 -6.11 -2.20
N VAL A 124 20.67 -5.21 -2.08
CA VAL A 124 21.15 -4.69 -0.79
C VAL A 124 20.01 -3.98 -0.03
N GLY A 125 19.18 -3.20 -0.72
CA GLY A 125 17.99 -2.59 -0.16
C GLY A 125 17.01 -3.63 0.42
N THR A 126 16.70 -4.70 -0.32
CA THR A 126 15.84 -5.80 0.17
C THR A 126 16.41 -6.49 1.40
N ILE A 127 17.72 -6.78 1.42
CA ILE A 127 18.39 -7.34 2.60
C ILE A 127 18.27 -6.39 3.79
N SER A 128 18.45 -5.09 3.56
CA SER A 128 18.35 -4.07 4.61
C SER A 128 16.92 -3.99 5.18
N ILE A 129 15.90 -4.15 4.34
CA ILE A 129 14.49 -4.25 4.78
C ILE A 129 14.30 -5.47 5.69
N LEU A 130 14.83 -6.63 5.30
CA LEU A 130 14.73 -7.85 6.11
C LEU A 130 15.44 -7.71 7.47
N ILE A 131 16.61 -7.07 7.49
CA ILE A 131 17.31 -6.72 8.73
C ILE A 131 16.45 -5.78 9.58
N GLY A 132 15.87 -4.74 8.98
CA GLY A 132 14.97 -3.81 9.69
C GLY A 132 13.76 -4.53 10.30
N VAL A 133 13.10 -5.41 9.55
CA VAL A 133 11.99 -6.26 10.05
C VAL A 133 12.44 -7.11 11.24
N TYR A 134 13.64 -7.71 11.16
CA TYR A 134 14.20 -8.49 12.26
C TYR A 134 14.54 -7.66 13.50
N LEU A 135 14.85 -6.38 13.35
CA LEU A 135 15.21 -5.49 14.47
C LEU A 135 13.99 -4.81 15.12
N ILE A 136 12.90 -4.63 14.38
CA ILE A 136 11.65 -4.02 14.87
C ILE A 136 10.82 -5.00 15.71
N ARG A 137 11.00 -6.31 15.50
CA ARG A 137 10.31 -7.36 16.24
C ARG A 137 10.58 -7.30 17.74
#